data_AF-A0A482W1W2-F1
#
_entry.id   AF-A0A482W1W2-F1
#
_cell.length_a   1.000
_cell.length_b   1.000
_cell.length_c   1.000
_cell.angle_alpha   90.00
_cell.angle_beta   90.00
_cell.angle_gamma   90.00
#
_symmetry.space_group_name_H-M   'P 1'
#
loop_
_entity.id
_entity.type
_entity.pdbx_description
1 polymer ?
#
loop_
_entity_poly.entity_id
_entity_poly.type
_entity_poly.pdbx_seq_one_letter_code
_entity_poly.pdbx_strand_id
1 'polypeptide(L)'
;MERFDWKGIIKLNLFFLWTIGLWPKADEVYKLNFYTLYSVISMIFFICSFGMLATVNIFVVDSDFEDSEEMIMYLLGGILTQLKVYMFIKHMKMLKQLMTTLNSDIFQPKTLKQKCLVEPALNFWRIIYNAFTTIGGPVITLWLFLPLLSKNKQFQLPINVWYPYNTKTSLFYKITYIHQIFSVFYTVIFVYNADMLIAALMVYVGAQCDILCDDLRSLQDDQADNFFKKLINSIQHHEEILRSVIISLILYRLALNKHLDIKFVAHIILVTFYMLQIFTYCWFGNEVIVKIEGIHDDARPEKPKPDQTVCFQLILSLTGNIRKDPSLSLDLSYAVA
;
A
#
# COMPACT_ATOMS: atom_id res chain seq x y z
N MET A 1 -0.19 -43.02 -5.69
CA MET A 1 -1.28 -42.03 -5.57
C MET A 1 -0.97 -40.89 -6.52
N GLU A 2 -1.96 -40.29 -7.16
CA GLU A 2 -1.72 -39.13 -8.05
C GLU A 2 -1.24 -37.91 -7.25
N ARG A 3 -0.41 -37.06 -7.88
CA ARG A 3 0.13 -35.83 -7.27
C ARG A 3 -1.01 -34.85 -6.97
N PHE A 4 -1.03 -34.27 -5.78
CA PHE A 4 -2.04 -33.29 -5.39
C PHE A 4 -1.72 -31.92 -5.98
N ASP A 5 -2.43 -31.52 -7.05
CA ASP A 5 -2.29 -30.20 -7.68
C ASP A 5 -3.02 -29.11 -6.89
N TRP A 6 -2.37 -28.62 -5.84
CA TRP A 6 -2.83 -27.44 -5.11
C TRP A 6 -2.66 -26.14 -5.89
N LYS A 7 -1.77 -26.08 -6.90
CA LYS A 7 -1.56 -24.89 -7.73
C LYS A 7 -2.75 -24.63 -8.64
N GLY A 8 -3.44 -25.67 -9.09
CA GLY A 8 -4.72 -25.59 -9.79
C GLY A 8 -5.79 -24.81 -9.00
N ILE A 9 -5.72 -24.80 -7.67
CA ILE A 9 -6.67 -24.09 -6.80
C ILE A 9 -6.49 -22.57 -6.87
N ILE A 10 -5.24 -22.10 -6.90
CA ILE A 10 -4.90 -20.66 -6.98
C ILE A 10 -4.70 -20.16 -8.41
N LYS A 11 -4.90 -21.01 -9.42
CA LYS A 11 -4.63 -20.70 -10.84
C LYS A 11 -5.30 -19.42 -11.35
N LEU A 12 -6.53 -19.14 -10.91
CA LEU A 12 -7.27 -17.92 -11.28
C LEU A 12 -6.65 -16.66 -10.67
N ASN A 13 -6.23 -16.71 -9.41
CA ASN A 13 -5.50 -15.64 -8.73
C ASN A 13 -4.17 -15.32 -9.43
N LEU A 14 -3.39 -16.35 -9.78
CA LEU A 14 -2.14 -16.18 -10.53
C LEU A 14 -2.37 -15.66 -11.96
N PHE A 15 -3.48 -16.03 -12.59
CA PHE A 15 -3.88 -15.49 -13.89
C PHE A 15 -4.15 -13.98 -13.81
N PHE A 16 -4.92 -13.53 -12.81
CA PHE A 16 -5.18 -12.10 -12.62
C PHE A 16 -3.90 -11.29 -12.36
N LEU A 17 -3.01 -11.78 -11.47
CA LEU A 17 -1.69 -11.15 -11.26
C LEU A 17 -0.86 -11.14 -12.56
N TRP A 18 -0.93 -12.19 -13.38
CA TRP A 18 -0.26 -12.21 -14.68
C TRP A 18 -0.84 -11.16 -15.64
N THR A 19 -2.17 -11.02 -15.71
CA THR A 19 -2.84 -10.07 -16.62
C THR A 19 -2.55 -8.61 -16.35
N ILE A 20 -2.22 -8.23 -15.11
CA ILE A 20 -1.80 -6.85 -14.76
C ILE A 20 -0.27 -6.66 -14.83
N GLY A 21 0.48 -7.67 -15.27
CA GLY A 21 1.94 -7.59 -15.38
C GLY A 21 2.73 -7.98 -14.12
N LEU A 22 2.08 -8.42 -13.04
CA LEU A 22 2.73 -8.67 -11.75
C LEU A 22 3.11 -10.14 -11.46
N TRP A 23 2.96 -11.04 -12.43
CA TRP A 23 3.32 -12.46 -12.25
C TRP A 23 4.02 -13.04 -13.48
N PRO A 24 5.36 -12.91 -13.62
CA PRO A 24 6.10 -13.50 -14.73
C PRO A 24 5.89 -15.02 -14.80
N LYS A 25 5.73 -15.59 -16.00
CA LYS A 25 5.36 -17.01 -16.19
C LYS A 25 6.47 -18.01 -15.87
N ALA A 26 7.73 -17.63 -16.00
CA ALA A 26 8.85 -18.50 -15.67
C ALA A 26 9.02 -18.64 -14.13
N ASP A 27 9.85 -19.60 -13.71
CA ASP A 27 10.49 -19.60 -12.38
C ASP A 27 11.49 -18.43 -12.23
N GLU A 28 11.73 -17.76 -13.36
CA GLU A 28 12.43 -16.50 -13.58
C GLU A 28 11.95 -15.34 -12.69
N VAL A 29 12.87 -14.55 -12.13
CA VAL A 29 12.58 -13.16 -11.75
C VAL A 29 12.33 -12.32 -13.02
N TYR A 30 11.76 -11.12 -12.91
CA TYR A 30 11.61 -10.19 -14.03
C TYR A 30 12.91 -10.04 -14.86
N LYS A 31 12.82 -10.37 -16.15
CA LYS A 31 13.88 -10.22 -17.15
C LYS A 31 13.59 -9.05 -18.08
N LEU A 32 14.59 -8.52 -18.78
CA LEU A 32 14.40 -7.59 -19.89
C LEU A 32 13.71 -8.31 -21.07
N ASN A 33 12.38 -8.26 -21.08
CA ASN A 33 11.53 -8.80 -22.14
C ASN A 33 10.25 -7.94 -22.28
N PHE A 34 9.46 -8.19 -23.32
CA PHE A 34 8.22 -7.44 -23.57
C PHE A 34 7.21 -7.51 -22.41
N TYR A 35 7.19 -8.59 -21.62
CA TYR A 35 6.29 -8.72 -20.47
C TYR A 35 6.69 -7.78 -19.31
N THR A 36 7.97 -7.69 -18.99
CA THR A 36 8.48 -6.75 -17.98
C THR A 36 8.37 -5.31 -18.46
N LEU A 37 8.61 -5.03 -19.75
CA LEU A 37 8.39 -3.69 -20.31
C LEU A 37 6.93 -3.28 -20.20
N TYR A 38 6.00 -4.16 -20.60
CA TYR A 38 4.56 -3.97 -20.42
C TYR A 38 4.21 -3.73 -18.94
N SER A 39 4.69 -4.57 -18.03
CA SER A 39 4.47 -4.46 -16.59
C SER A 39 4.93 -3.12 -16.01
N VAL A 40 6.15 -2.69 -16.33
CA VAL A 40 6.69 -1.40 -15.85
C VAL A 40 5.85 -0.24 -16.38
N ILE A 41 5.51 -0.24 -17.68
CA ILE A 41 4.68 0.81 -18.28
C ILE A 41 3.28 0.83 -17.66
N SER A 42 2.63 -0.32 -17.49
CA SER A 42 1.28 -0.40 -16.94
C SER A 42 1.23 -0.01 -15.46
N MET A 43 2.22 -0.42 -14.65
CA MET A 43 2.33 -0.01 -13.24
C MET A 43 2.55 1.49 -13.09
N ILE A 44 3.47 2.08 -13.87
CA ILE A 44 3.72 3.52 -13.86
C ILE A 44 2.47 4.28 -14.28
N PHE A 45 1.81 3.85 -15.35
CA PHE A 45 0.67 4.58 -15.94
C PHE A 45 -0.63 4.44 -15.14
N PHE A 46 -0.97 3.26 -14.61
CA PHE A 46 -2.24 3.02 -13.93
C PHE A 46 -2.18 3.09 -12.40
N ILE A 47 -1.03 2.83 -11.76
CA ILE A 47 -0.93 2.83 -10.29
C ILE A 47 -0.11 4.03 -9.78
N CYS A 48 1.08 4.25 -10.34
CA CYS A 48 1.93 5.37 -9.88
C CYS A 48 1.33 6.73 -10.27
N SER A 49 0.97 6.93 -11.55
CA SER A 49 0.45 8.23 -12.01
C SER A 49 -0.87 8.60 -11.32
N PHE A 50 -1.78 7.65 -11.17
CA PHE A 50 -3.09 7.88 -10.54
C PHE A 50 -2.93 8.27 -9.05
N GLY A 51 -2.06 7.57 -8.31
CA GLY A 51 -1.75 7.95 -6.92
C GLY A 51 -1.05 9.31 -6.81
N MET A 52 -0.15 9.66 -7.73
CA MET A 52 0.49 10.99 -7.74
C MET A 52 -0.53 12.11 -7.98
N LEU A 53 -1.46 11.92 -8.91
CA LEU A 53 -2.53 12.89 -9.20
C LEU A 53 -3.47 13.06 -7.98
N ALA A 54 -3.83 11.96 -7.31
CA ALA A 54 -4.59 12.00 -6.05
C ALA A 54 -3.85 12.77 -4.94
N THR A 55 -2.52 12.61 -4.84
CA THR A 55 -1.69 13.41 -3.92
C THR A 55 -1.72 14.90 -4.24
N VAL A 56 -1.58 15.28 -5.53
CA VAL A 56 -1.60 16.69 -5.94
C VAL A 56 -2.96 17.34 -5.70
N ASN A 57 -4.06 16.59 -5.85
CA ASN A 57 -5.42 17.07 -5.61
C ASN A 57 -5.58 17.76 -4.24
N ILE A 58 -5.05 17.14 -3.18
CA ILE A 58 -5.16 17.64 -1.79
C ILE A 58 -4.39 18.95 -1.56
N PHE A 59 -3.34 19.22 -2.34
CA PHE A 59 -2.57 20.47 -2.25
C PHE A 59 -3.11 21.60 -3.14
N VAL A 60 -3.98 21.28 -4.11
CA VAL A 60 -4.42 22.22 -5.17
C VAL A 60 -5.91 22.56 -5.07
N VAL A 61 -6.72 21.67 -4.51
CA VAL A 61 -8.17 21.85 -4.38
C VAL A 61 -8.50 22.13 -2.92
N ASP A 62 -8.93 23.36 -2.63
CA ASP A 62 -9.61 23.71 -1.39
C ASP A 62 -10.97 23.00 -1.38
N SER A 63 -11.03 21.85 -0.70
CA SER A 63 -12.21 20.97 -0.63
C SER A 63 -12.92 21.12 0.71
N ASP A 64 -14.25 21.07 0.70
CA ASP A 64 -15.07 21.00 1.91
C ASP A 64 -14.62 19.83 2.83
N PHE A 65 -14.85 19.97 4.14
CA PHE A 65 -14.32 19.06 5.17
C PHE A 65 -14.69 17.58 4.94
N GLU A 66 -15.90 17.31 4.44
CA GLU A 66 -16.41 15.95 4.19
C GLU A 66 -15.76 15.32 2.93
N ASP A 67 -15.61 16.09 1.84
CA ASP A 67 -14.84 15.70 0.64
C ASP A 67 -13.35 15.48 0.98
N SER A 68 -12.81 16.22 1.96
CA SER A 68 -11.43 16.10 2.44
C SER A 68 -11.16 14.75 3.13
N GLU A 69 -12.10 14.25 3.94
CA GLU A 69 -11.93 12.95 4.61
C GLU A 69 -11.83 11.79 3.59
N GLU A 70 -12.75 11.72 2.63
CA GLU A 70 -12.70 10.68 1.58
C GLU A 70 -11.38 10.75 0.79
N MET A 71 -10.94 11.96 0.42
CA MET A 71 -9.67 12.16 -0.31
C MET A 71 -8.44 11.71 0.49
N ILE A 72 -8.41 11.96 1.81
CA ILE A 72 -7.34 11.47 2.69
C ILE A 72 -7.32 9.93 2.73
N MET A 73 -8.48 9.27 2.77
CA MET A 73 -8.55 7.81 2.68
C MET A 73 -8.02 7.28 1.34
N TYR A 74 -8.36 7.91 0.22
CA TYR A 74 -7.83 7.55 -1.11
C TYR A 74 -6.31 7.78 -1.21
N LEU A 75 -5.78 8.88 -0.65
CA LEU A 75 -4.34 9.15 -0.62
C LEU A 75 -3.58 8.07 0.15
N LEU A 76 -4.02 7.75 1.37
CA LEU A 76 -3.41 6.72 2.21
C LEU A 76 -3.47 5.36 1.52
N GLY A 77 -4.61 4.99 0.93
CA GLY A 77 -4.77 3.78 0.13
C GLY A 77 -3.84 3.73 -1.09
N GLY A 78 -3.66 4.86 -1.78
CA GLY A 78 -2.75 5.00 -2.93
C GLY A 78 -1.28 4.80 -2.56
N ILE A 79 -0.80 5.48 -1.50
CA ILE A 79 0.57 5.32 -0.99
C ILE A 79 0.81 3.88 -0.53
N LEU A 80 -0.13 3.30 0.24
CA LEU A 80 -0.06 1.90 0.68
C LEU A 80 -0.01 0.92 -0.50
N THR A 81 -0.79 1.17 -1.55
CA THR A 81 -0.79 0.36 -2.78
C THR A 81 0.57 0.43 -3.49
N GLN A 82 1.13 1.62 -3.67
CA GLN A 82 2.44 1.79 -4.31
C GLN A 82 3.55 1.09 -3.53
N LEU A 83 3.54 1.19 -2.19
CA LEU A 83 4.46 0.44 -1.32
C LEU A 83 4.25 -1.07 -1.45
N LYS A 84 3.00 -1.56 -1.44
CA LYS A 84 2.69 -2.98 -1.66
C LYS A 84 3.23 -3.47 -3.02
N VAL A 85 3.02 -2.73 -4.11
CA VAL A 85 3.54 -3.10 -5.47
C VAL A 85 5.05 -3.23 -5.43
N TYR A 86 5.75 -2.23 -4.91
CA TYR A 86 7.21 -2.25 -4.79
C TYR A 86 7.72 -3.46 -3.99
N MET A 87 7.12 -3.73 -2.83
CA MET A 87 7.51 -4.87 -1.99
C MET A 87 7.18 -6.22 -2.64
N PHE A 88 6.04 -6.34 -3.31
CA PHE A 88 5.65 -7.55 -4.03
C PHE A 88 6.62 -7.87 -5.18
N ILE A 89 7.03 -6.87 -5.95
CA ILE A 89 8.05 -7.01 -7.02
C ILE A 89 9.42 -7.36 -6.41
N LYS A 90 9.86 -6.63 -5.39
CA LYS A 90 11.16 -6.83 -4.72
C LYS A 90 11.31 -8.25 -4.15
N HIS A 91 10.24 -8.80 -3.59
CA HIS A 91 10.25 -10.13 -2.97
C HIS A 91 9.74 -11.26 -3.89
N MET A 92 9.47 -10.98 -5.18
CA MET A 92 8.99 -11.94 -6.18
C MET A 92 9.84 -13.22 -6.24
N LYS A 93 11.18 -13.12 -6.16
CA LYS A 93 12.08 -14.28 -6.15
C LYS A 93 11.78 -15.22 -4.97
N MET A 94 11.60 -14.66 -3.78
CA MET A 94 11.35 -15.40 -2.55
C MET A 94 9.96 -16.05 -2.56
N LEU A 95 8.96 -15.33 -3.09
CA LEU A 95 7.60 -15.82 -3.30
C LEU A 95 7.55 -17.00 -4.30
N LYS A 96 8.31 -16.90 -5.40
CA LYS A 96 8.48 -17.99 -6.38
C LYS A 96 9.22 -19.20 -5.78
N GLN A 97 10.27 -18.97 -5.00
CA GLN A 97 10.98 -20.05 -4.31
C GLN A 97 10.07 -20.80 -3.33
N LEU A 98 9.30 -20.08 -2.49
CA LEU A 98 8.31 -20.68 -1.60
C LEU A 98 7.26 -21.51 -2.36
N MET A 99 6.72 -20.98 -3.45
CA MET A 99 5.81 -21.68 -4.39
C MET A 99 6.42 -22.94 -5.03
N THR A 100 7.74 -23.06 -5.07
CA THR A 100 8.46 -24.23 -5.59
C THR A 100 8.74 -25.23 -4.46
N THR A 101 9.20 -24.77 -3.29
CA THR A 101 9.37 -25.60 -2.08
C THR A 101 8.08 -26.30 -1.69
N LEU A 102 6.97 -25.56 -1.57
CA LEU A 102 5.64 -26.09 -1.26
C LEU A 102 5.05 -26.99 -2.35
N ASN A 103 5.67 -27.06 -3.53
CA ASN A 103 5.28 -27.97 -4.60
C ASN A 103 6.17 -29.21 -4.68
N SER A 104 7.23 -29.31 -3.87
CA SER A 104 8.13 -30.45 -3.83
C SER A 104 7.46 -31.69 -3.23
N ASP A 105 8.07 -32.85 -3.43
CA ASP A 105 7.48 -34.15 -3.07
C ASP A 105 7.39 -34.35 -1.54
N ILE A 106 8.17 -33.60 -0.74
CA ILE A 106 8.11 -33.58 0.73
C ILE A 106 6.74 -33.08 1.22
N PHE A 107 6.14 -32.11 0.52
CA PHE A 107 4.86 -31.49 0.87
C PHE A 107 3.64 -32.20 0.24
N GLN A 108 3.84 -33.33 -0.45
CA GLN A 108 2.73 -34.08 -1.04
C GLN A 108 2.03 -34.97 0.01
N PRO A 109 0.69 -34.95 0.09
CA PRO A 109 -0.04 -35.86 0.98
C PRO A 109 0.16 -37.31 0.52
N LYS A 110 0.57 -38.18 1.44
CA LYS A 110 0.94 -39.58 1.16
C LYS A 110 -0.25 -40.53 1.29
N THR A 111 -1.22 -40.16 2.14
CA THR A 111 -2.40 -40.97 2.47
C THR A 111 -3.71 -40.25 2.09
N LEU A 112 -4.79 -41.01 1.93
CA LEU A 112 -6.13 -40.43 1.70
C LEU A 112 -6.57 -39.54 2.87
N LYS A 113 -6.22 -39.93 4.11
CA LYS A 113 -6.46 -39.13 5.32
C LYS A 113 -5.79 -37.76 5.22
N GLN A 114 -4.52 -37.71 4.81
CA GLN A 114 -3.78 -36.45 4.62
C GLN A 114 -4.38 -35.58 3.50
N LYS A 115 -4.84 -36.20 2.40
CA LYS A 115 -5.59 -35.46 1.36
C LYS A 115 -6.86 -34.83 1.92
N CYS A 116 -7.60 -35.54 2.77
CA CYS A 116 -8.78 -35.01 3.47
C CYS A 116 -8.48 -33.91 4.52
N LEU A 117 -7.23 -33.70 4.93
CA LEU A 117 -6.83 -32.55 5.75
C LEU A 117 -6.60 -31.30 4.88
N VAL A 118 -5.89 -31.45 3.76
CA VAL A 118 -5.51 -30.34 2.87
C VAL A 118 -6.67 -29.83 2.02
N GLU A 119 -7.47 -30.74 1.46
CA GLU A 119 -8.46 -30.40 0.45
C GLU A 119 -9.59 -29.48 0.98
N PRO A 120 -10.18 -29.69 2.17
CA PRO A 120 -11.18 -28.77 2.72
C PRO A 120 -10.61 -27.37 3.00
N ALA A 121 -9.39 -27.27 3.52
CA ALA A 121 -8.77 -25.99 3.86
C ALA A 121 -8.54 -25.11 2.60
N LEU A 122 -8.04 -25.71 1.52
CA LEU A 122 -7.85 -25.01 0.25
C LEU A 122 -9.17 -24.75 -0.49
N ASN A 123 -10.16 -25.63 -0.39
CA ASN A 123 -11.49 -25.39 -0.92
C ASN A 123 -12.19 -24.23 -0.19
N PHE A 124 -12.01 -24.10 1.14
CA PHE A 124 -12.49 -22.96 1.92
C PHE A 124 -11.84 -21.64 1.46
N TRP A 125 -10.51 -21.62 1.25
CA TRP A 125 -9.84 -20.47 0.63
C TRP A 125 -10.43 -20.13 -0.75
N ARG A 126 -10.71 -21.13 -1.59
CA ARG A 126 -11.31 -20.92 -2.92
C ARG A 126 -12.74 -20.34 -2.83
N ILE A 127 -13.54 -20.79 -1.86
CA ILE A 127 -14.88 -20.27 -1.61
C ILE A 127 -14.80 -18.79 -1.24
N ILE A 128 -13.93 -18.42 -0.30
CA ILE A 128 -13.67 -17.01 0.07
C ILE A 128 -13.24 -16.22 -1.16
N TYR A 129 -12.25 -16.71 -1.91
CA TYR A 129 -11.72 -16.03 -3.08
C TYR A 129 -12.78 -15.76 -4.15
N ASN A 130 -13.61 -16.76 -4.44
CA ASN A 130 -14.69 -16.64 -5.40
C ASN A 130 -15.78 -15.70 -4.89
N ALA A 131 -16.22 -15.83 -3.63
CA ALA A 131 -17.29 -15.00 -3.05
C ALA A 131 -16.94 -13.51 -3.06
N PHE A 132 -15.73 -13.14 -2.60
CA PHE A 132 -15.27 -11.75 -2.67
C PHE A 132 -15.14 -11.24 -4.10
N THR A 133 -14.73 -12.08 -5.06
CA THR A 133 -14.67 -11.70 -6.48
C THR A 133 -16.07 -11.49 -7.08
N THR A 134 -17.02 -12.39 -6.81
CA THR A 134 -18.39 -12.32 -7.37
C THR A 134 -19.27 -11.25 -6.72
N ILE A 135 -18.99 -10.86 -5.47
CA ILE A 135 -19.73 -9.81 -4.76
C ILE A 135 -19.04 -8.45 -4.95
N GLY A 136 -17.73 -8.36 -4.69
CA GLY A 136 -16.98 -7.10 -4.73
C GLY A 136 -16.79 -6.55 -6.15
N GLY A 137 -16.55 -7.42 -7.14
CA GLY A 137 -16.37 -7.01 -8.54
C GLY A 137 -17.55 -6.19 -9.09
N PRO A 138 -18.80 -6.70 -9.01
CA PRO A 138 -19.98 -5.95 -9.43
C PRO A 138 -20.23 -4.66 -8.64
N VAL A 139 -19.96 -4.64 -7.32
CA VAL A 139 -20.13 -3.43 -6.50
C VAL A 139 -19.16 -2.31 -6.94
N ILE A 140 -17.88 -2.63 -7.12
CA ILE A 140 -16.86 -1.68 -7.58
C ILE A 140 -17.17 -1.22 -9.01
N THR A 141 -17.62 -2.14 -9.87
CA THR A 141 -18.03 -1.82 -11.24
C THR A 141 -19.22 -0.85 -11.24
N LEU A 142 -20.29 -1.16 -10.49
CA LEU A 142 -21.45 -0.29 -10.39
C LEU A 142 -21.06 1.10 -9.88
N TRP A 143 -20.29 1.17 -8.80
CA TRP A 143 -19.80 2.43 -8.23
C TRP A 143 -19.02 3.28 -9.24
N LEU A 144 -18.10 2.68 -10.01
CA LEU A 144 -17.39 3.38 -11.09
C LEU A 144 -18.33 4.00 -12.14
N PHE A 145 -19.43 3.32 -12.47
CA PHE A 145 -20.40 3.77 -13.48
C PHE A 145 -21.54 4.66 -12.93
N LEU A 146 -21.72 4.79 -11.61
CA LEU A 146 -22.75 5.65 -11.00
C LEU A 146 -22.76 7.11 -11.51
N PRO A 147 -21.61 7.80 -11.69
CA PRO A 147 -21.59 9.17 -12.20
C PRO A 147 -22.21 9.33 -13.59
N LEU A 148 -22.14 8.31 -14.44
CA LEU A 148 -22.75 8.33 -15.79
C LEU A 148 -24.26 8.10 -15.76
N LEU A 149 -24.79 7.52 -14.68
CA LEU A 149 -26.24 7.34 -14.46
C LEU A 149 -26.87 8.57 -13.79
N SER A 150 -26.07 9.40 -13.12
CA SER A 150 -26.50 10.65 -12.50
C SER A 150 -26.77 11.76 -13.53
N LYS A 151 -28.04 12.04 -13.81
CA LYS A 151 -28.44 13.12 -14.74
C LYS A 151 -28.07 14.54 -14.28
N ASN A 152 -27.70 14.72 -13.00
CA ASN A 152 -27.65 16.03 -12.35
C ASN A 152 -26.24 16.66 -12.32
N LYS A 153 -25.18 15.93 -12.70
CA LYS A 153 -23.79 16.41 -12.62
C LYS A 153 -23.05 16.17 -13.95
N GLN A 154 -23.01 17.19 -14.82
CA GLN A 154 -22.23 17.10 -16.06
C GLN A 154 -20.73 16.98 -15.77
N PHE A 155 -20.04 16.09 -16.50
CA PHE A 155 -18.60 15.84 -16.41
C PHE A 155 -18.09 15.36 -15.03
N GLN A 156 -18.92 14.69 -14.23
CA GLN A 156 -18.48 14.09 -12.96
C GLN A 156 -17.61 12.85 -13.19
N LEU A 157 -16.38 12.84 -12.65
CA LEU A 157 -15.49 11.68 -12.66
C LEU A 157 -15.83 10.71 -11.51
N PRO A 158 -15.49 9.40 -11.61
CA PRO A 158 -15.65 8.43 -10.53
C PRO A 158 -14.90 8.81 -9.26
N ILE A 159 -13.68 9.34 -9.41
CA ILE A 159 -12.86 9.86 -8.31
C ILE A 159 -12.51 11.31 -8.65
N ASN A 160 -12.84 12.23 -7.75
CA ASN A 160 -12.67 13.67 -7.93
C ASN A 160 -11.20 14.08 -7.72
N VAL A 161 -10.35 13.74 -8.70
CA VAL A 161 -8.91 13.99 -8.70
C VAL A 161 -8.58 15.14 -9.65
N TRP A 162 -7.65 16.01 -9.25
CA TRP A 162 -7.09 17.08 -10.08
C TRP A 162 -6.22 16.54 -11.23
N TYR A 163 -6.35 17.15 -12.40
CA TYR A 163 -5.52 16.87 -13.57
C TYR A 163 -4.92 18.18 -14.10
N PRO A 164 -3.72 18.16 -14.71
CA PRO A 164 -3.06 19.34 -15.28
C PRO A 164 -3.72 19.84 -16.59
N TYR A 165 -4.98 19.49 -16.84
CA TYR A 165 -5.75 19.86 -18.03
C TYR A 165 -7.25 19.90 -17.71
N ASN A 166 -8.03 20.60 -18.53
CA ASN A 166 -9.45 20.81 -18.28
C ASN A 166 -10.30 19.55 -18.57
N THR A 167 -10.59 18.78 -17.52
CA THR A 167 -11.44 17.57 -17.54
C THR A 167 -12.90 17.84 -17.90
N LYS A 168 -13.38 19.10 -17.87
CA LYS A 168 -14.75 19.48 -18.28
C LYS A 168 -14.92 19.58 -19.81
N THR A 169 -13.89 19.24 -20.58
CA THR A 169 -13.94 19.18 -22.05
C THR A 169 -14.33 17.77 -22.52
N SER A 170 -15.29 17.64 -23.43
CA SER A 170 -15.90 16.35 -23.84
C SER A 170 -14.91 15.25 -24.25
N LEU A 171 -13.78 15.59 -24.89
CA LEU A 171 -12.74 14.63 -25.26
C LEU A 171 -11.90 14.19 -24.05
N PHE A 172 -11.32 15.16 -23.32
CA PHE A 172 -10.47 14.89 -22.16
C PHE A 172 -11.23 14.21 -21.03
N TYR A 173 -12.51 14.55 -20.82
CA TYR A 173 -13.40 13.83 -19.90
C TYR A 173 -13.42 12.33 -20.19
N LYS A 174 -13.70 11.93 -21.43
CA LYS A 174 -13.80 10.51 -21.83
C LYS A 174 -12.49 9.77 -21.64
N ILE A 175 -11.36 10.40 -22.03
CA ILE A 175 -10.02 9.82 -21.87
C ILE A 175 -9.71 9.64 -20.37
N THR A 176 -9.98 10.64 -19.54
CA THR A 176 -9.76 10.61 -18.08
C THR A 176 -10.63 9.55 -17.42
N TYR A 177 -11.92 9.47 -17.79
CA TYR A 177 -12.86 8.49 -17.25
C TYR A 177 -12.40 7.05 -17.55
N ILE A 178 -11.95 6.78 -18.78
CA ILE A 178 -11.36 5.50 -19.17
C ILE A 178 -10.07 5.21 -18.38
N HIS A 179 -9.19 6.20 -18.22
CA HIS A 179 -7.97 6.05 -17.41
C HIS A 179 -8.28 5.72 -15.95
N GLN A 180 -9.26 6.38 -15.33
CA GLN A 180 -9.69 6.08 -13.96
C GLN A 180 -10.27 4.67 -13.82
N ILE A 181 -11.14 4.23 -14.76
CA ILE A 181 -11.65 2.84 -14.78
C ILE A 181 -10.48 1.85 -14.73
N PHE A 182 -9.51 1.97 -15.64
CA PHE A 182 -8.38 1.06 -15.67
C PHE A 182 -7.48 1.19 -14.43
N SER A 183 -7.22 2.40 -13.94
CA SER A 183 -6.41 2.64 -12.74
C SER A 183 -7.00 1.99 -11.48
N VAL A 184 -8.32 2.10 -11.30
CA VAL A 184 -9.04 1.44 -10.21
C VAL A 184 -9.02 -0.07 -10.37
N PHE A 185 -9.32 -0.61 -11.57
CA PHE A 185 -9.25 -2.06 -11.79
C PHE A 185 -7.85 -2.64 -11.59
N TYR A 186 -6.78 -2.00 -12.08
CA TYR A 186 -5.40 -2.44 -11.83
C TYR A 186 -5.08 -2.47 -10.33
N THR A 187 -5.46 -1.41 -9.60
CA THR A 187 -5.26 -1.28 -8.16
C THR A 187 -6.00 -2.37 -7.39
N VAL A 188 -7.29 -2.54 -7.63
CA VAL A 188 -8.14 -3.55 -6.96
C VAL A 188 -7.67 -4.95 -7.27
N ILE A 189 -7.42 -5.27 -8.55
CA ILE A 189 -6.92 -6.60 -8.96
C ILE A 189 -5.57 -6.89 -8.31
N PHE A 190 -4.65 -5.92 -8.24
CA PHE A 190 -3.38 -6.11 -7.55
C PHE A 190 -3.56 -6.41 -6.06
N VAL A 191 -4.13 -5.46 -5.30
CA VAL A 191 -4.19 -5.53 -3.84
C VAL A 191 -4.88 -6.81 -3.40
N TYR A 192 -6.06 -7.08 -3.99
CA TYR A 192 -6.84 -8.26 -3.67
C TYR A 192 -6.10 -9.56 -3.99
N ASN A 193 -5.49 -9.69 -5.17
CA ASN A 193 -4.83 -10.93 -5.53
C ASN A 193 -3.49 -11.14 -4.81
N ALA A 194 -2.76 -10.09 -4.48
CA ALA A 194 -1.53 -10.19 -3.69
C ALA A 194 -1.82 -10.67 -2.26
N ASP A 195 -2.81 -10.07 -1.60
CA ASP A 195 -3.21 -10.45 -0.25
C ASP A 195 -3.80 -11.88 -0.23
N MET A 196 -4.65 -12.23 -1.20
CA MET A 196 -5.24 -13.57 -1.29
C MET A 196 -4.21 -14.66 -1.66
N LEU A 197 -3.16 -14.35 -2.43
CA LEU A 197 -2.06 -15.29 -2.71
C LEU A 197 -1.29 -15.63 -1.43
N ILE A 198 -0.99 -14.62 -0.61
CA ILE A 198 -0.29 -14.82 0.67
C ILE A 198 -1.18 -15.58 1.65
N ALA A 199 -2.49 -15.29 1.69
CA ALA A 199 -3.44 -16.09 2.46
C ALA A 199 -3.48 -17.56 2.01
N ALA A 200 -3.43 -17.85 0.71
CA ALA A 200 -3.40 -19.21 0.18
C ALA A 200 -2.16 -19.98 0.65
N LEU A 201 -0.99 -19.33 0.61
CA LEU A 201 0.27 -19.89 1.06
C LEU A 201 0.24 -20.20 2.56
N MET A 202 -0.30 -19.29 3.39
CA MET A 202 -0.45 -19.53 4.82
C MET A 202 -1.43 -20.67 5.13
N VAL A 203 -2.57 -20.75 4.43
CA VAL A 203 -3.52 -21.87 4.57
C VAL A 203 -2.87 -23.20 4.20
N TYR A 204 -2.11 -23.24 3.10
CA TYR A 204 -1.42 -24.46 2.69
C TYR A 204 -0.33 -24.87 3.68
N VAL A 205 0.49 -23.93 4.14
CA VAL A 205 1.50 -24.17 5.19
C VAL A 205 0.85 -24.65 6.50
N GLY A 206 -0.31 -24.11 6.88
CA GLY A 206 -1.09 -24.60 8.02
C GLY A 206 -1.49 -26.07 7.89
N ALA A 207 -2.06 -26.46 6.74
CA ALA A 207 -2.44 -27.85 6.47
C ALA A 207 -1.24 -28.82 6.43
N GLN A 208 -0.01 -28.32 6.21
CA GLN A 208 1.21 -29.11 6.28
C GLN A 208 1.63 -29.42 7.73
N CYS A 209 1.32 -28.53 8.68
CA CYS A 209 1.43 -28.85 10.11
C CYS A 209 0.48 -30.00 10.50
N ASP A 210 -0.74 -30.04 9.94
CA ASP A 210 -1.68 -31.14 10.17
C ASP A 210 -1.19 -32.48 9.58
N ILE A 211 -0.59 -32.45 8.38
CA ILE A 211 0.10 -33.62 7.79
C ILE A 211 1.24 -34.09 8.70
N LEU A 212 2.09 -33.17 9.19
CA LEU A 212 3.18 -33.52 10.09
C LEU A 212 2.66 -34.15 11.39
N CYS A 213 1.56 -33.64 11.95
CA CYS A 213 0.92 -34.23 13.12
C CYS A 213 0.37 -35.64 12.85
N ASP A 214 -0.12 -35.91 11.65
CA ASP A 214 -0.57 -37.23 11.23
C ASP A 214 0.60 -38.22 11.03
N ASP A 215 1.66 -37.80 10.33
CA ASP A 215 2.88 -38.59 10.14
C ASP A 215 3.50 -38.94 11.50
N LEU A 216 3.62 -37.98 12.43
CA LEU A 216 4.14 -38.20 13.79
C LEU A 216 3.28 -39.17 14.63
N ARG A 217 1.94 -39.13 14.49
CA ARG A 217 1.05 -40.10 15.15
C ARG A 217 1.23 -41.50 14.57
N SER A 218 1.47 -41.61 13.26
CA SER A 218 1.70 -42.91 12.59
C SER A 218 3.00 -43.60 13.00
N LEU A 219 3.94 -42.89 13.65
CA LEU A 219 5.20 -43.47 14.14
C LEU A 219 5.02 -44.49 15.27
N GLN A 220 3.88 -44.46 15.99
CA GLN A 220 3.69 -45.30 17.18
C GLN A 220 3.45 -46.78 16.87
N ASP A 221 3.10 -47.13 15.62
CA ASP A 221 2.74 -48.49 15.18
C ASP A 221 3.84 -49.19 14.35
N ASP A 222 5.02 -48.58 14.14
CA ASP A 222 6.03 -49.09 13.18
C ASP A 222 7.18 -49.90 13.79
N GLN A 223 7.70 -50.83 12.98
CA GLN A 223 8.96 -51.53 13.24
C GLN A 223 10.17 -50.57 13.18
N ALA A 224 11.23 -50.86 13.95
CA ALA A 224 12.37 -49.96 14.20
C ALA A 224 13.00 -49.34 12.93
N ASP A 225 13.26 -50.12 11.87
CA ASP A 225 13.90 -49.59 10.65
C ASP A 225 12.99 -48.62 9.88
N ASN A 226 11.68 -48.89 9.86
CA ASN A 226 10.69 -47.98 9.28
C ASN A 226 10.46 -46.75 10.16
N PHE A 227 10.50 -46.92 11.48
CA PHE A 227 10.40 -45.84 12.47
C PHE A 227 11.50 -44.79 12.25
N PHE A 228 12.78 -45.18 12.20
CA PHE A 228 13.88 -44.23 11.97
C PHE A 228 13.73 -43.49 10.64
N LYS A 229 13.36 -44.20 9.56
CA LYS A 229 13.15 -43.60 8.24
C LYS A 229 11.99 -42.59 8.22
N LYS A 230 10.85 -42.91 8.84
CA LYS A 230 9.72 -41.98 8.95
C LYS A 230 10.04 -40.80 9.87
N LEU A 231 10.77 -41.02 10.96
CA LEU A 231 11.20 -39.96 11.90
C LEU A 231 12.11 -38.94 11.21
N ILE A 232 13.12 -39.40 10.45
CA ILE A 232 14.00 -38.53 9.65
C ILE A 232 13.19 -37.70 8.65
N ASN A 233 12.25 -38.34 7.91
CA ASN A 233 11.37 -37.63 6.98
C ASN A 233 10.49 -36.59 7.69
N SER A 234 9.99 -36.89 8.90
CA SER A 234 9.16 -35.97 9.70
C SER A 234 9.98 -34.77 10.19
N ILE A 235 11.23 -34.98 10.59
CA ILE A 235 12.16 -33.90 10.98
C ILE A 235 12.47 -32.99 9.79
N GLN A 236 12.79 -33.56 8.62
CA GLN A 236 13.03 -32.79 7.39
C GLN A 236 11.79 -32.01 6.94
N HIS A 237 10.60 -32.61 7.02
CA HIS A 237 9.34 -31.94 6.71
C HIS A 237 9.06 -30.81 7.70
N HIS A 238 9.33 -30.99 9.00
CA HIS A 238 9.20 -29.96 10.01
C HIS A 238 10.15 -28.76 9.75
N GLU A 239 11.41 -29.00 9.40
CA GLU A 239 12.38 -27.95 9.09
C GLU A 239 11.95 -27.10 7.89
N GLU A 240 11.52 -27.74 6.80
CA GLU A 240 11.02 -27.05 5.61
C GLU A 240 9.64 -26.39 5.84
N ILE A 241 8.78 -26.93 6.72
CA ILE A 241 7.58 -26.23 7.20
C ILE A 241 7.97 -24.97 7.97
N LEU A 242 8.88 -25.04 8.96
CA LEU A 242 9.32 -23.86 9.73
C LEU A 242 9.89 -22.78 8.81
N ARG A 243 10.73 -23.17 7.85
CA ARG A 243 11.26 -22.27 6.81
C ARG A 243 10.14 -21.63 5.98
N SER A 244 9.16 -22.43 5.57
CA SER A 244 8.00 -21.95 4.80
C SER A 244 7.08 -21.04 5.61
N VAL A 245 6.88 -21.31 6.91
CA VAL A 245 6.18 -20.44 7.87
C VAL A 245 6.92 -19.12 8.00
N ILE A 246 8.24 -19.13 8.23
CA ILE A 246 9.04 -17.91 8.39
C ILE A 246 8.96 -17.05 7.12
N ILE A 247 9.14 -17.64 5.93
CA ILE A 247 9.03 -16.91 4.67
C ILE A 247 7.61 -16.37 4.45
N SER A 248 6.57 -17.18 4.74
CA SER A 248 5.17 -16.74 4.63
C SER A 248 4.83 -15.61 5.61
N LEU A 249 5.34 -15.67 6.84
CA LEU A 249 5.18 -14.62 7.85
C LEU A 249 5.94 -13.34 7.50
N ILE A 250 7.12 -13.45 6.86
CA ILE A 250 7.83 -12.30 6.30
C ILE A 250 6.97 -11.68 5.19
N LEU A 251 6.54 -12.46 4.19
CA LEU A 251 5.67 -11.99 3.11
C LEU A 251 4.37 -11.35 3.64
N TYR A 252 3.72 -11.97 4.62
CA TYR A 252 2.52 -11.46 5.28
C TYR A 252 2.77 -10.17 6.07
N ARG A 253 3.87 -10.07 6.82
CA ARG A 253 4.25 -8.82 7.51
C ARG A 253 4.62 -7.69 6.55
N LEU A 254 5.13 -8.02 5.37
CA LEU A 254 5.41 -7.07 4.29
C LEU A 254 4.13 -6.66 3.54
N ALA A 255 3.15 -7.55 3.39
CA ALA A 255 1.84 -7.23 2.82
C ALA A 255 0.93 -6.46 3.78
N LEU A 256 0.99 -6.72 5.09
CA LEU A 256 0.32 -5.93 6.13
C LEU A 256 1.14 -4.73 6.61
N ASN A 257 2.32 -4.46 6.02
CA ASN A 257 3.19 -3.34 6.37
C ASN A 257 3.44 -3.14 7.88
N LYS A 258 3.97 -4.15 8.58
CA LYS A 258 4.37 -3.98 10.00
C LYS A 258 5.57 -3.03 10.21
N HIS A 259 6.18 -2.55 9.12
CA HIS A 259 7.21 -1.50 9.13
C HIS A 259 6.63 -0.07 9.11
N LEU A 260 5.32 0.09 8.88
CA LEU A 260 4.59 1.23 9.40
C LEU A 260 4.42 1.03 10.91
N ASP A 261 5.51 1.25 11.66
CA ASP A 261 5.41 1.45 13.10
C ASP A 261 4.36 2.55 13.33
N ILE A 262 3.55 2.43 14.37
CA ILE A 262 2.61 3.49 14.78
C ILE A 262 3.39 4.80 14.92
N LYS A 263 4.67 4.75 15.29
CA LYS A 263 5.59 5.90 15.30
C LYS A 263 5.93 6.49 13.93
N PHE A 264 5.99 5.70 12.85
CA PHE A 264 6.25 6.20 11.49
C PHE A 264 5.00 6.79 10.85
N VAL A 265 3.83 6.15 11.06
CA VAL A 265 2.54 6.74 10.68
C VAL A 265 2.27 8.00 11.50
N ALA A 266 2.48 7.96 12.81
CA ALA A 266 2.39 9.15 13.67
C ALA A 266 3.46 10.19 13.31
N HIS A 267 4.67 9.83 12.86
CA HIS A 267 5.64 10.79 12.34
C HIS A 267 5.17 11.44 11.04
N ILE A 268 4.58 10.67 10.11
CA ILE A 268 4.01 11.25 8.89
C ILE A 268 2.84 12.17 9.24
N ILE A 269 1.97 11.77 10.18
CA ILE A 269 0.86 12.61 10.67
C ILE A 269 1.39 13.86 11.41
N LEU A 270 2.39 13.73 12.29
CA LEU A 270 3.02 14.84 13.01
C LEU A 270 3.78 15.78 12.08
N VAL A 271 4.56 15.25 11.13
CA VAL A 271 5.25 16.07 10.11
C VAL A 271 4.21 16.77 9.23
N THR A 272 3.15 16.09 8.80
CA THR A 272 2.05 16.72 8.06
C THR A 272 1.36 17.81 8.89
N PHE A 273 1.11 17.56 10.18
CA PHE A 273 0.51 18.51 11.13
C PHE A 273 1.42 19.72 11.41
N TYR A 274 2.73 19.51 11.60
CA TYR A 274 3.70 20.59 11.75
C TYR A 274 3.86 21.40 10.46
N MET A 275 3.87 20.75 9.29
CA MET A 275 3.87 21.45 8.00
C MET A 275 2.57 22.23 7.80
N LEU A 276 1.42 21.72 8.26
CA LEU A 276 0.14 22.45 8.31
C LEU A 276 0.19 23.66 9.26
N GLN A 277 0.76 23.51 10.45
CA GLN A 277 0.94 24.63 11.40
C GLN A 277 1.86 25.71 10.80
N ILE A 278 3.02 25.33 10.26
CA ILE A 278 3.97 26.24 9.61
C ILE A 278 3.30 26.94 8.42
N PHE A 279 2.60 26.20 7.55
CA PHE A 279 1.87 26.75 6.42
C PHE A 279 0.78 27.74 6.87
N THR A 280 0.02 27.41 7.92
CA THR A 280 -1.00 28.30 8.51
C THR A 280 -0.39 29.62 8.99
N TYR A 281 0.75 29.59 9.68
CA TYR A 281 1.44 30.81 10.10
C TYR A 281 1.99 31.62 8.92
N CYS A 282 2.55 30.96 7.89
CA CYS A 282 3.00 31.61 6.66
C CYS A 282 1.84 32.25 5.88
N TRP A 283 0.69 31.58 5.81
CA TRP A 283 -0.52 32.07 5.16
C TRP A 283 -1.05 33.35 5.81
N PHE A 284 -1.26 33.34 7.13
CA PHE A 284 -1.69 34.53 7.86
C PHE A 284 -0.68 35.67 7.79
N GLY A 285 0.63 35.37 7.81
CA GLY A 285 1.68 36.37 7.60
C GLY A 285 1.59 37.02 6.22
N ASN A 286 1.39 36.23 5.16
CA ASN A 286 1.28 36.72 3.79
C ASN A 286 0.01 37.55 3.57
N GLU A 287 -1.13 37.11 4.10
CA GLU A 287 -2.41 37.83 4.02
C GLU A 287 -2.36 39.21 4.70
N VAL A 288 -1.61 39.34 5.81
CA VAL A 288 -1.36 40.62 6.47
C VAL A 288 -0.43 41.52 5.65
N ILE A 289 0.62 40.97 5.04
CA ILE A 289 1.53 41.72 4.15
C ILE A 289 0.75 42.27 2.95
N VAL A 290 -0.03 41.44 2.25
CA VAL A 290 -0.85 41.85 1.08
C VAL A 290 -1.84 42.95 1.45
N LYS A 291 -2.45 42.90 2.64
CA LYS A 291 -3.33 43.99 3.12
C LYS A 291 -2.57 45.28 3.44
N ILE A 292 -1.36 45.19 3.99
CA ILE A 292 -0.52 46.37 4.25
C ILE A 292 -0.02 46.99 2.93
N GLU A 293 0.36 46.17 1.95
CA GLU A 293 0.74 46.63 0.61
C GLU A 293 -0.45 47.27 -0.13
N GLY A 294 -1.64 46.66 -0.09
CA GLY A 294 -2.85 47.26 -0.65
C GLY A 294 -3.22 48.61 -0.01
N ILE A 295 -3.08 48.74 1.31
CA ILE A 295 -3.27 50.03 2.02
C ILE A 295 -2.19 51.06 1.65
N HIS A 296 -0.96 50.62 1.31
CA HIS A 296 0.11 51.50 0.88
C HIS A 296 -0.08 51.99 -0.56
N ASP A 297 -0.56 51.13 -1.46
CA ASP A 297 -0.88 51.45 -2.85
C ASP A 297 -2.10 52.38 -2.97
N ASP A 298 -3.13 52.22 -2.12
CA ASP A 298 -4.26 53.18 -2.02
C ASP A 298 -3.84 54.56 -1.46
N ALA A 299 -2.64 54.69 -0.87
CA ALA A 299 -2.25 55.83 -0.04
C ALA A 299 -1.14 56.74 -0.60
N ARG A 300 -0.78 56.69 -1.91
CA ARG A 300 0.23 57.61 -2.48
C ARG A 300 -0.12 58.25 -3.84
N PRO A 301 0.11 59.58 -4.00
CA PRO A 301 0.31 60.22 -5.30
C PRO A 301 1.74 59.98 -5.85
N GLU A 302 2.05 60.57 -7.01
CA GLU A 302 3.16 60.20 -7.91
C GLU A 302 4.62 60.22 -7.37
N LYS A 303 5.48 59.52 -8.14
CA LYS A 303 6.94 59.21 -8.05
C LYS A 303 7.89 60.42 -7.72
N PRO A 304 9.20 60.24 -7.36
CA PRO A 304 10.09 59.07 -7.57
C PRO A 304 11.05 58.66 -6.39
N LYS A 305 11.99 57.73 -6.70
CA LYS A 305 13.09 57.16 -5.88
C LYS A 305 14.12 58.23 -5.41
N PRO A 306 15.02 57.97 -4.43
CA PRO A 306 15.43 56.69 -3.80
C PRO A 306 15.30 56.74 -2.24
N ASP A 307 16.02 56.04 -1.33
CA ASP A 307 17.16 55.11 -1.38
C ASP A 307 17.20 54.15 -0.15
N GLN A 308 18.29 53.37 0.03
CA GLN A 308 18.54 52.45 1.15
C GLN A 308 19.22 53.12 2.38
N THR A 309 19.30 52.39 3.50
CA THR A 309 20.17 52.64 4.68
C THR A 309 19.64 53.50 5.84
N VAL A 310 18.51 53.11 6.46
CA VAL A 310 18.18 53.57 7.84
C VAL A 310 17.73 52.42 8.78
N CYS A 311 16.82 51.53 8.34
CA CYS A 311 16.22 50.54 9.26
C CYS A 311 17.17 49.45 9.78
N PHE A 312 18.31 49.18 9.13
CA PHE A 312 19.24 48.13 9.57
C PHE A 312 20.06 48.51 10.81
N GLN A 313 20.21 49.81 11.13
CA GLN A 313 20.90 50.25 12.34
C GLN A 313 20.00 50.35 13.58
N LEU A 314 18.68 50.59 13.42
CA LEU A 314 17.78 50.67 14.57
C LEU A 314 17.54 49.30 15.26
N ILE A 315 17.52 48.21 14.48
CA ILE A 315 17.21 46.86 15.01
C ILE A 315 18.39 46.28 15.80
N LEU A 316 19.63 46.54 15.38
CA LEU A 316 20.85 46.14 16.10
C LEU A 316 21.02 46.88 17.44
N SER A 317 20.45 48.08 17.58
CA SER A 317 20.49 48.86 18.83
C SER A 317 19.58 48.31 19.94
N LEU A 318 18.49 47.63 19.56
CA LEU A 318 17.40 47.27 20.49
C LEU A 318 17.43 45.81 20.99
N THR A 319 18.30 44.95 20.45
CA THR A 319 18.39 43.52 20.83
C THR A 319 19.70 43.12 21.52
N GLY A 320 20.67 44.02 21.65
CA GLY A 320 21.99 43.70 22.20
C GLY A 320 22.18 43.81 23.72
N ASN A 321 21.31 44.55 24.43
CA ASN A 321 21.64 45.06 25.78
C ASN A 321 20.80 44.52 26.95
N ILE A 322 20.02 43.45 26.76
CA ILE A 322 19.38 42.70 27.87
C ILE A 322 20.13 41.38 28.08
N ARG A 323 21.42 41.50 28.41
CA ARG A 323 22.25 40.42 28.95
C ARG A 323 23.06 40.93 30.15
N LYS A 324 22.35 41.17 31.27
CA LYS A 324 22.85 41.32 32.65
C LYS A 324 21.67 41.64 33.59
N ASP A 325 21.15 40.62 34.28
CA ASP A 325 21.26 40.55 35.75
C ASP A 325 20.82 39.17 36.29
N PRO A 326 21.66 38.46 37.07
CA PRO A 326 21.39 37.08 37.49
C PRO A 326 20.90 36.98 38.94
N SER A 327 19.81 37.68 39.31
CA SER A 327 19.28 37.64 40.68
C SER A 327 17.78 37.91 40.79
N LEU A 328 16.93 37.08 40.17
CA LEU A 328 15.53 36.96 40.56
C LEU A 328 14.98 35.56 40.22
N SER A 329 14.28 34.95 41.19
CA SER A 329 13.52 33.68 41.10
C SER A 329 14.25 32.46 40.52
N LEU A 330 15.10 31.86 41.36
CA LEU A 330 14.92 30.45 41.71
C LEU A 330 13.45 30.20 42.15
N ASP A 331 12.84 29.09 41.70
CA ASP A 331 11.96 28.19 42.48
C ASP A 331 11.08 27.28 41.60
N LEU A 332 11.67 26.57 40.62
CA LEU A 332 10.94 25.55 39.85
C LEU A 332 11.78 24.38 39.30
N SER A 333 13.07 24.27 39.63
CA SER A 333 14.00 23.30 39.04
C SER A 333 14.34 22.08 39.91
N TYR A 334 13.54 21.76 40.93
CA TYR A 334 13.83 20.69 41.91
C TYR A 334 12.72 19.62 42.05
N ALA A 335 11.76 19.56 41.13
CA ALA A 335 10.57 18.71 41.27
C ALA A 335 10.31 17.71 40.11
N VAL A 336 11.21 17.56 39.14
CA VAL A 336 11.14 16.52 38.10
C VAL A 336 12.54 15.98 37.79
N ALA A 337 12.92 14.92 38.49
CA ALA A 337 14.08 14.07 38.23
C ALA A 337 13.70 12.61 38.50
#